data_AF-A0A9W8N100-F1
#
_entry.id   AF-A0A9W8N100-F1
#
_cell.length_a   1.000
_cell.length_b   1.000
_cell.length_c   1.000
_cell.angle_alpha   90.00
_cell.angle_beta   90.00
_cell.angle_gamma   90.00
#
_symmetry.space_group_name_H-M   'P 1'
#
loop_
_entity.id
_entity.type
_entity.pdbx_description
1 polymer ?
#
loop_
_entity_poly.entity_id
_entity_poly.type
_entity_poly.pdbx_seq_one_letter_code
_entity_poly.pdbx_strand_id
1 'polypeptide(L)'
;MCKHFSTLISRRAISSQQLPPILAVNASVYSDESFSFWQDWRTSTFLLPRISLRGELDGTDDPEEIAYDVRALVVKITGKDRKSHLVAIIKVPGADRDDGSSPWFLFNDFVVTNISQDEALGFPDRWKVPAVIYLERPDMHDMLDFSGLLSDLDQSILSRDTSISSNRDSALIKHRLLDVDELPKPGSLVAIDAEFVSMQQEETEFRSDGAKKVLRPARLSLARVSVLRGAGPHAGMPFIDDHIHTSEIIVDYLTEFSGIKFGDLDPSLSPYTLTPLKLVYKKLRCLVDSGCIFIGHGLSKDFRIINIFVPPDQVIDTVDLYFIKARQRRLSLRFLSWYILGEHIQTDTHDSIEDARSALRLYDAYNEFETEGIFDQKLEEIYKEGRQYVRMEQCPLTSDPDDASKGFKPPALPSEPTDPPAALPVSTYPFTQATRSHPPRFQNRY
;
A
#
# COMPACT_ATOMS: atom_id res chain seq x y z
N MET A 1 30.72 -44.70 -15.04
CA MET A 1 29.94 -43.88 -15.98
C MET A 1 30.90 -43.07 -16.85
N CYS A 2 30.96 -43.39 -18.15
CA CYS A 2 31.79 -42.68 -19.12
C CYS A 2 31.24 -41.26 -19.33
N LYS A 3 32.09 -40.24 -19.19
CA LYS A 3 31.76 -38.84 -19.47
C LYS A 3 31.75 -38.61 -20.99
N HIS A 4 30.70 -39.07 -21.66
CA HIS A 4 30.41 -38.67 -23.04
C HIS A 4 29.26 -37.68 -23.01
N PHE A 5 29.40 -36.55 -23.70
CA PHE A 5 28.31 -35.61 -23.90
C PHE A 5 27.26 -36.29 -24.77
N SER A 6 26.11 -36.66 -24.19
CA SER A 6 24.95 -37.14 -24.93
C SER A 6 23.87 -36.06 -24.95
N THR A 7 23.25 -35.88 -26.11
CA THR A 7 22.06 -35.01 -26.23
C THR A 7 20.89 -35.72 -25.56
N LEU A 8 20.41 -35.15 -24.44
CA LEU A 8 19.20 -35.61 -23.78
C LEU A 8 17.99 -34.96 -24.45
N ILE A 9 17.10 -35.79 -25.01
CA ILE A 9 15.80 -35.36 -25.50
C ILE A 9 14.79 -35.67 -24.39
N SER A 10 14.10 -34.64 -23.91
CA SER A 10 12.99 -34.79 -22.96
C SER A 10 11.70 -34.39 -23.68
N ARG A 11 10.74 -35.31 -23.75
CA ARG A 11 9.38 -35.06 -24.21
C ARG A 11 8.46 -35.08 -22.99
N ARG A 12 7.56 -34.10 -22.89
CA ARG A 12 6.49 -34.08 -21.89
C ARG A 12 5.17 -33.99 -22.64
N ALA A 13 4.30 -34.96 -22.38
CA ALA A 13 2.97 -35.06 -22.97
C ALA A 13 1.94 -34.93 -21.84
N ILE A 14 0.81 -34.31 -22.15
CA ILE A 14 -0.34 -34.15 -21.25
C ILE A 14 -1.56 -34.54 -22.09
N SER A 15 -2.42 -35.41 -21.59
CA SER A 15 -3.66 -35.75 -22.28
C SER A 15 -4.65 -34.60 -22.23
N SER A 16 -5.62 -34.56 -23.15
CA SER A 16 -6.62 -33.50 -23.20
C SER A 16 -7.39 -33.37 -21.89
N GLN A 17 -7.73 -34.49 -21.24
CA GLN A 17 -8.44 -34.51 -19.96
C GLN A 17 -7.64 -33.89 -18.80
N GLN A 18 -6.31 -33.89 -18.90
CA GLN A 18 -5.42 -33.33 -17.89
C GLN A 18 -5.15 -31.83 -18.10
N LEU A 19 -5.69 -31.23 -19.17
CA LEU A 19 -5.55 -29.80 -19.40
C LEU A 19 -6.29 -29.00 -18.30
N PRO A 20 -5.59 -28.07 -17.62
CA PRO A 20 -6.11 -27.40 -16.44
C PRO A 20 -7.25 -26.43 -16.77
N PRO A 21 -8.14 -26.10 -15.82
CA PRO A 21 -9.22 -25.13 -16.03
C PRO A 21 -8.76 -23.74 -16.50
N ILE A 22 -7.53 -23.35 -16.12
CA ILE A 22 -6.91 -22.09 -16.52
C ILE A 22 -5.52 -22.37 -17.10
N LEU A 23 -5.22 -21.79 -18.26
CA LEU A 23 -3.90 -21.80 -18.87
C LEU A 23 -3.33 -20.37 -18.92
N ALA A 24 -2.13 -20.18 -18.40
CA ALA A 24 -1.35 -18.96 -18.55
C ALA A 24 -0.23 -19.20 -19.56
N VAL A 25 -0.39 -18.64 -20.76
CA VAL A 25 0.54 -18.82 -21.88
C VAL A 25 1.47 -17.61 -21.94
N ASN A 26 2.78 -17.84 -21.79
CA ASN A 26 3.78 -16.82 -22.09
C ASN A 26 3.91 -16.71 -23.62
N ALA A 27 3.68 -15.51 -24.16
CA ALA A 27 3.70 -15.28 -25.60
C ALA A 27 5.12 -15.36 -26.20
N SER A 28 6.16 -15.28 -25.36
CA SER A 28 7.57 -15.46 -25.73
C SER A 28 8.02 -14.62 -26.93
N VAL A 29 7.57 -13.36 -27.00
CA VAL A 29 7.99 -12.41 -28.03
C VAL A 29 9.26 -11.67 -27.62
N TYR A 30 10.38 -12.06 -28.22
CA TYR A 30 11.72 -11.49 -27.94
C TYR A 30 12.36 -10.82 -29.16
N SER A 31 11.79 -11.01 -30.35
CA SER A 31 12.34 -10.59 -31.65
C SER A 31 11.22 -10.32 -32.66
N ASP A 32 11.56 -9.68 -33.76
CA ASP A 32 10.63 -9.47 -34.89
C ASP A 32 10.11 -10.79 -35.47
N GLU A 33 10.98 -11.81 -35.52
CA GLU A 33 10.61 -13.15 -36.00
C GLU A 33 9.56 -13.80 -35.07
N SER A 34 9.78 -13.74 -33.75
CA SER A 34 8.80 -14.25 -32.79
C SER A 34 7.50 -13.43 -32.75
N PHE A 35 7.56 -12.13 -33.02
CA PHE A 35 6.36 -11.28 -33.14
C PHE A 35 5.52 -11.62 -34.38
N SER A 36 6.16 -12.06 -35.48
CA SER A 36 5.46 -12.34 -36.73
C SER A 36 4.37 -13.42 -36.60
N PHE A 37 4.51 -14.35 -35.64
CA PHE A 37 3.49 -15.35 -35.33
C PHE A 37 2.22 -14.76 -34.71
N TRP A 38 2.31 -13.58 -34.11
CA TRP A 38 1.20 -12.92 -33.41
C TRP A 38 0.51 -11.85 -34.26
N GLN A 39 1.13 -11.45 -35.38
CA GLN A 39 0.66 -10.35 -36.18
C GLN A 39 -0.68 -10.68 -36.85
N ASP A 40 -1.61 -9.72 -36.82
CA ASP A 40 -2.90 -9.87 -37.46
C ASP A 40 -2.77 -10.13 -38.97
N TRP A 41 -3.70 -10.93 -39.50
CA TRP A 41 -3.84 -11.11 -40.93
C TRP A 41 -4.75 -10.02 -41.51
N ARG A 42 -4.71 -9.82 -42.83
CA ARG A 42 -5.45 -8.74 -43.52
C ARG A 42 -6.97 -8.72 -43.26
N THR A 43 -7.56 -9.84 -42.84
CA THR A 43 -9.00 -10.01 -42.69
C THR A 43 -9.44 -10.52 -41.32
N SER A 44 -8.50 -10.84 -40.41
CA SER A 44 -8.81 -11.39 -39.09
C SER A 44 -7.65 -11.26 -38.13
N THR A 45 -7.95 -11.27 -36.83
CA THR A 45 -6.94 -11.33 -35.77
C THR A 45 -6.31 -12.72 -35.73
N PHE A 46 -5.02 -12.79 -35.36
CA PHE A 46 -4.35 -14.08 -35.13
C PHE A 46 -4.98 -14.81 -33.93
N LEU A 47 -5.17 -14.06 -32.83
CA LEU A 47 -5.79 -14.60 -31.63
C LEU A 47 -7.31 -14.59 -31.78
N LEU A 48 -7.89 -15.78 -31.71
CA LEU A 48 -9.34 -15.96 -31.74
C LEU A 48 -9.92 -15.86 -30.32
N PRO A 49 -11.19 -15.44 -30.16
CA PRO A 49 -11.84 -15.35 -28.84
C PRO A 49 -11.93 -16.69 -28.12
N ARG A 50 -12.04 -17.78 -28.89
CA ARG A 50 -12.07 -19.16 -28.44
C ARG A 50 -11.03 -19.95 -29.22
N ILE A 51 -10.25 -20.75 -28.52
CA ILE A 51 -9.30 -21.69 -29.11
C ILE A 51 -9.61 -23.10 -28.65
N SER A 52 -9.18 -24.07 -29.44
CA SER A 52 -9.29 -25.48 -29.11
C SER A 52 -7.90 -26.08 -28.98
N LEU A 53 -7.69 -26.84 -27.92
CA LEU A 53 -6.43 -27.53 -27.66
C LEU A 53 -6.65 -29.04 -27.62
N ARG A 54 -5.69 -29.77 -28.17
CA ARG A 54 -5.59 -31.22 -28.06
C ARG A 54 -4.31 -31.54 -27.31
N GLY A 55 -4.42 -32.40 -26.32
CA GLY A 55 -3.28 -33.00 -25.65
C GLY A 55 -2.57 -34.01 -26.55
N GLU A 56 -1.62 -34.72 -25.97
CA GLU A 56 -0.88 -35.78 -26.65
C GLU A 56 -1.05 -37.10 -25.89
N LEU A 57 -1.44 -38.15 -26.62
CA LEU A 57 -1.53 -39.54 -26.16
C LEU A 57 -0.65 -40.42 -27.06
N ASP A 58 0.27 -41.16 -26.45
CA ASP A 58 1.16 -42.11 -27.13
C ASP A 58 1.91 -41.54 -28.35
N GLY A 59 2.25 -40.25 -28.28
CA GLY A 59 2.99 -39.55 -29.31
C GLY A 59 2.16 -39.03 -30.48
N THR A 60 0.84 -39.18 -30.41
CA THR A 60 -0.15 -38.63 -31.36
C THR A 60 -1.09 -37.66 -30.65
N ASP A 61 -1.75 -36.79 -31.43
CA ASP A 61 -2.76 -35.89 -30.88
C ASP A 61 -3.90 -36.70 -30.25
N ASP A 62 -4.27 -36.32 -29.03
CA ASP A 62 -5.45 -36.85 -28.36
C ASP A 62 -6.69 -36.54 -29.22
N PRO A 63 -7.57 -37.53 -29.49
CA PRO A 63 -8.80 -37.29 -30.24
C PRO A 63 -9.78 -36.36 -29.52
N GLU A 64 -9.66 -36.24 -28.20
CA GLU A 64 -10.47 -35.32 -27.40
C GLU A 64 -9.95 -33.89 -27.53
N GLU A 65 -10.85 -32.94 -27.75
CA GLU A 65 -10.55 -31.53 -27.95
C GLU A 65 -11.19 -30.70 -26.84
N ILE A 66 -10.38 -29.89 -26.17
CA ILE A 66 -10.84 -29.03 -25.08
C ILE A 66 -10.86 -27.58 -25.56
N ALA A 67 -12.02 -26.94 -25.44
CA ALA A 67 -12.20 -25.53 -25.77
C ALA A 67 -11.75 -24.63 -24.61
N TYR A 68 -11.16 -23.49 -24.96
CA TYR A 68 -10.76 -22.44 -24.06
C TYR A 68 -11.19 -21.08 -24.60
N ASP A 69 -11.73 -20.24 -23.74
CA ASP A 69 -12.03 -18.84 -24.03
C ASP A 69 -10.86 -17.94 -23.57
N VAL A 70 -10.54 -16.92 -24.36
CA VAL A 70 -9.55 -15.91 -23.95
C VAL A 70 -10.14 -15.06 -22.84
N ARG A 71 -9.51 -15.11 -21.67
CA ARG A 71 -9.95 -14.45 -20.44
C ARG A 71 -9.28 -13.10 -20.22
N ALA A 72 -7.96 -13.06 -20.38
CA ALA A 72 -7.18 -11.84 -20.19
C ALA A 72 -5.87 -11.88 -20.99
N LEU A 73 -5.32 -10.71 -21.26
CA LEU A 73 -4.01 -10.53 -21.88
C LEU A 73 -3.22 -9.50 -21.08
N VAL A 74 -1.94 -9.77 -20.87
CA VAL A 74 -0.95 -8.77 -20.50
C VAL A 74 -0.17 -8.43 -21.75
N VAL A 75 -0.13 -7.14 -22.08
CA VAL A 75 0.44 -6.64 -23.33
C VAL A 75 1.47 -5.57 -23.01
N LYS A 76 2.62 -5.64 -23.67
CA LYS A 76 3.64 -4.60 -23.64
C LYS A 76 3.35 -3.56 -24.71
N ILE A 77 3.16 -2.32 -24.29
CA ILE A 77 3.01 -1.17 -25.18
C ILE A 77 4.38 -0.51 -25.38
N THR A 78 4.83 -0.44 -26.62
CA THR A 78 6.10 0.16 -27.03
C THR A 78 5.82 1.47 -27.76
N GLY A 79 6.11 2.61 -27.13
CA GLY A 79 5.99 3.92 -27.76
C GLY A 79 7.22 4.26 -28.60
N LYS A 80 7.07 5.16 -29.58
CA LYS A 80 8.19 5.64 -30.43
C LYS A 80 9.28 6.36 -29.62
N ASP A 81 8.89 7.13 -28.59
CA ASP A 81 9.77 7.95 -27.75
C ASP A 81 9.59 7.74 -26.25
N ARG A 82 8.76 6.76 -25.84
CA ARG A 82 8.46 6.47 -24.42
C ARG A 82 9.02 5.12 -24.01
N LYS A 83 9.41 5.01 -22.74
CA LYS A 83 9.70 3.70 -22.12
C LYS A 83 8.49 2.78 -22.30
N SER A 84 8.74 1.53 -22.66
CA SER A 84 7.68 0.52 -22.75
C SER A 84 7.04 0.30 -21.38
N HIS A 85 5.74 0.03 -21.36
CA HIS A 85 4.99 -0.30 -20.14
C HIS A 85 4.04 -1.47 -20.43
N LEU A 86 3.50 -2.07 -19.38
CA LEU A 86 2.52 -3.15 -19.48
C LEU A 86 1.11 -2.60 -19.28
N VAL A 87 0.17 -3.16 -20.02
CA VAL A 87 -1.27 -2.95 -19.83
C VAL A 87 -1.95 -4.31 -19.71
N ALA A 88 -3.06 -4.36 -18.97
CA ALA A 88 -3.89 -5.56 -18.88
C ALA A 88 -5.18 -5.35 -19.67
N ILE A 89 -5.51 -6.31 -20.52
CA ILE A 89 -6.77 -6.37 -21.27
C ILE A 89 -7.55 -7.54 -20.70
N ILE A 90 -8.73 -7.28 -20.14
CA ILE A 90 -9.49 -8.29 -19.40
C ILE A 90 -10.91 -8.34 -19.96
N LYS A 91 -11.38 -9.54 -20.32
CA LYS A 91 -12.80 -9.78 -20.58
C LYS A 91 -13.50 -9.88 -19.24
N VAL A 92 -14.60 -9.18 -18.99
CA VAL A 92 -15.35 -9.26 -17.73
C VAL A 92 -16.66 -10.02 -17.99
N PRO A 93 -16.95 -11.14 -17.29
CA PRO A 93 -18.16 -11.92 -17.52
C PRO A 93 -19.38 -11.10 -17.11
N GLY A 94 -20.44 -11.15 -17.91
CA GLY A 94 -21.68 -10.41 -17.62
C GLY A 94 -21.56 -8.88 -17.72
N ALA A 95 -20.44 -8.37 -18.24
CA ALA A 95 -20.29 -6.94 -18.54
C ALA A 95 -20.83 -6.54 -19.92
N ASP A 96 -21.30 -7.51 -20.71
CA ASP A 96 -22.10 -7.24 -21.90
C ASP A 96 -23.38 -6.52 -21.46
N ARG A 97 -23.53 -5.26 -21.85
CA ARG A 97 -24.71 -4.46 -21.53
C ARG A 97 -25.58 -4.30 -22.76
N ASP A 98 -26.88 -4.12 -22.54
CA ASP A 98 -27.86 -3.84 -23.60
C ASP A 98 -27.56 -2.54 -24.37
N ASP A 99 -26.67 -1.68 -23.84
CA ASP A 99 -26.20 -0.45 -24.48
C ASP A 99 -25.13 -0.69 -25.58
N GLY A 100 -24.74 -1.94 -25.82
CA GLY A 100 -23.74 -2.32 -26.81
C GLY A 100 -22.29 -2.22 -26.31
N SER A 101 -22.07 -2.01 -25.01
CA SER A 101 -20.72 -2.04 -24.44
C SER A 101 -20.09 -3.42 -24.56
N SER A 102 -18.85 -3.45 -25.03
CA SER A 102 -18.05 -4.68 -25.14
C SER A 102 -17.71 -5.25 -23.75
N PRO A 103 -17.52 -6.57 -23.58
CA PRO A 103 -17.11 -7.13 -22.30
C PRO A 103 -15.63 -6.90 -22.02
N TRP A 104 -14.87 -6.28 -22.93
CA TRP A 104 -13.43 -6.09 -22.82
C TRP A 104 -13.06 -4.72 -22.24
N PHE A 105 -12.14 -4.74 -21.29
CA PHE A 105 -11.62 -3.55 -20.62
C PHE A 105 -10.10 -3.53 -20.67
N LEU A 106 -9.55 -2.38 -21.04
CA LEU A 106 -8.13 -2.05 -20.97
C LEU A 106 -7.84 -1.33 -19.66
N PHE A 107 -6.92 -1.89 -18.87
CA PHE A 107 -6.38 -1.34 -17.64
C PHE A 107 -4.95 -0.86 -17.90
N ASN A 108 -4.75 0.45 -17.83
CA ASN A 108 -3.44 1.10 -17.89
C ASN A 108 -3.23 1.92 -16.62
N ASP A 109 -2.58 1.30 -15.63
CA ASP A 109 -2.51 1.78 -14.25
C ASP A 109 -3.91 2.10 -13.69
N PHE A 110 -4.22 3.39 -13.50
CA PHE A 110 -5.51 3.87 -12.97
C PHE A 110 -6.52 4.24 -14.07
N VAL A 111 -6.15 4.16 -15.35
CA VAL A 111 -7.04 4.43 -16.48
C VAL A 111 -7.69 3.12 -16.92
N VAL A 112 -9.01 3.06 -16.82
CA VAL A 112 -9.82 1.92 -17.27
C VAL A 112 -10.68 2.34 -18.45
N THR A 113 -10.56 1.64 -19.58
CA THR A 113 -11.26 1.98 -20.82
C THR A 113 -11.99 0.76 -21.38
N ASN A 114 -13.26 0.91 -21.75
CA ASN A 114 -13.97 -0.12 -22.50
C ASN A 114 -13.48 -0.16 -23.95
N ILE A 115 -13.14 -1.34 -24.46
CA ILE A 115 -12.58 -1.52 -25.80
C ILE A 115 -13.33 -2.61 -26.56
N SER A 116 -13.32 -2.58 -27.89
CA SER A 116 -13.94 -3.63 -28.70
C SER A 116 -13.17 -4.97 -28.60
N GLN A 117 -13.82 -6.09 -28.93
CA GLN A 117 -13.15 -7.39 -28.98
C GLN A 117 -12.03 -7.42 -30.03
N ASP A 118 -12.24 -6.80 -31.18
CA ASP A 118 -11.23 -6.75 -32.25
C ASP A 118 -10.00 -5.95 -31.79
N GLU A 119 -10.21 -4.85 -31.07
CA GLU A 119 -9.11 -4.09 -30.47
C GLU A 119 -8.41 -4.86 -29.35
N ALA A 120 -9.15 -5.62 -28.55
CA ALA A 120 -8.61 -6.43 -27.47
C ALA A 120 -7.67 -7.53 -28.00
N LEU A 121 -8.13 -8.28 -29.00
CA LEU A 121 -7.48 -9.48 -29.52
C LEU A 121 -6.51 -9.20 -30.69
N GLY A 122 -6.60 -8.02 -31.32
CA GLY A 122 -5.76 -7.65 -32.45
C GLY A 122 -4.35 -7.23 -32.07
N PHE A 123 -3.37 -7.61 -32.89
CA PHE A 123 -1.97 -7.18 -32.85
C PHE A 123 -1.56 -6.61 -34.22
N PRO A 124 -1.97 -5.36 -34.53
CA PRO A 124 -1.80 -4.80 -35.87
C PRO A 124 -0.34 -4.45 -36.20
N ASP A 125 0.44 -4.03 -35.19
CA ASP A 125 1.81 -3.56 -35.37
C ASP A 125 2.62 -3.66 -34.05
N ARG A 126 3.94 -3.48 -34.14
CA ARG A 126 4.96 -3.75 -33.11
C ARG A 126 4.86 -2.89 -31.86
N TRP A 127 3.99 -1.88 -31.86
CA TRP A 127 3.72 -1.09 -30.67
C TRP A 127 2.91 -1.87 -29.63
N LYS A 128 2.15 -2.90 -30.05
CA LYS A 128 1.33 -3.75 -29.18
C LYS A 128 1.91 -5.17 -29.20
N VAL A 129 2.58 -5.59 -28.13
CA VAL A 129 3.29 -6.89 -28.08
C VAL A 129 2.69 -7.78 -26.99
N PRO A 130 2.19 -8.98 -27.30
CA PRO A 130 1.65 -9.87 -26.28
C PRO A 130 2.77 -10.33 -25.32
N ALA A 131 2.46 -10.41 -24.03
CA ALA A 131 3.38 -10.92 -23.01
C ALA A 131 2.81 -12.20 -22.36
N VAL A 132 1.60 -12.14 -21.84
CA VAL A 132 0.93 -13.29 -21.21
C VAL A 132 -0.53 -13.35 -21.66
N ILE A 133 -1.04 -14.53 -21.95
CA ILE A 133 -2.44 -14.76 -22.30
C ILE A 133 -3.01 -15.74 -21.29
N TYR A 134 -4.13 -15.37 -20.69
CA TYR A 134 -4.92 -16.22 -19.81
C TYR A 134 -6.10 -16.79 -20.59
N LEU A 135 -6.20 -18.10 -20.57
CA LEU A 135 -7.25 -18.87 -21.20
C LEU A 135 -8.02 -19.62 -20.12
N GLU A 136 -9.33 -19.69 -20.25
CA GLU A 136 -10.25 -20.28 -19.28
C GLU A 136 -11.14 -21.31 -19.97
N ARG A 137 -11.34 -22.48 -19.36
CA ARG A 137 -12.28 -23.47 -19.87
C ARG A 137 -13.74 -23.03 -19.63
N PRO A 138 -14.65 -23.19 -20.60
CA PRO A 138 -16.07 -22.89 -20.40
C PRO A 138 -16.72 -23.68 -19.26
N ASP A 139 -16.25 -24.90 -18.99
CA ASP A 139 -16.75 -25.80 -17.94
C ASP A 139 -16.01 -25.65 -16.59
N MET A 140 -15.16 -24.62 -16.42
CA MET A 140 -14.39 -24.41 -15.19
C MET A 140 -15.27 -24.39 -13.92
N HIS A 141 -16.46 -23.79 -14.00
CA HIS A 141 -17.37 -23.67 -12.87
C HIS A 141 -17.92 -25.02 -12.39
N ASP A 142 -18.02 -26.01 -13.29
CA ASP A 142 -18.45 -27.36 -12.96
C ASP A 142 -17.28 -28.21 -12.42
N MET A 143 -16.03 -27.85 -12.76
CA MET A 143 -14.82 -28.58 -12.36
C MET A 143 -14.29 -28.20 -10.98
N LEU A 144 -14.56 -26.98 -10.52
CA LEU A 144 -13.95 -26.42 -9.31
C LEU A 144 -15.01 -26.18 -8.24
N ASP A 145 -14.69 -26.62 -7.02
CA ASP A 145 -15.50 -26.32 -5.84
C ASP A 145 -15.13 -24.96 -5.26
N PHE A 146 -16.03 -23.99 -5.44
CA PHE A 146 -15.88 -22.62 -4.91
C PHE A 146 -16.49 -22.46 -3.51
N SER A 147 -17.11 -23.51 -2.95
CA SER A 147 -17.80 -23.41 -1.64
C SER A 147 -16.86 -23.07 -0.47
N GLY A 148 -15.56 -23.35 -0.61
CA GLY A 148 -14.53 -22.97 0.36
C GLY A 148 -14.10 -21.50 0.32
N LEU A 149 -14.55 -20.70 -0.65
CA LEU A 149 -14.27 -19.27 -0.69
C LEU A 149 -15.18 -18.54 0.31
N LEU A 150 -14.58 -18.07 1.41
CA LEU A 150 -15.29 -17.29 2.42
C LEU A 150 -15.72 -15.93 1.83
N SER A 151 -17.01 -15.69 1.80
CA SER A 151 -17.60 -14.38 1.47
C SER A 151 -17.47 -13.39 2.62
N ASP A 152 -17.49 -13.89 3.86
CA ASP A 152 -17.51 -13.07 5.07
C ASP A 152 -16.29 -13.37 5.96
N LEU A 153 -15.76 -12.33 6.61
CA LEU A 153 -14.67 -12.45 7.57
C LEU A 153 -15.19 -12.90 8.94
N ASP A 154 -14.45 -13.82 9.57
CA ASP A 154 -14.70 -14.25 10.95
C ASP A 154 -14.43 -13.10 11.93
N GLN A 155 -15.50 -12.48 12.45
CA GLN A 155 -15.44 -11.35 13.38
C GLN A 155 -14.77 -11.70 14.72
N SER A 156 -14.65 -12.98 15.08
CA SER A 156 -14.00 -13.39 16.33
C SER A 156 -12.51 -13.03 16.37
N ILE A 157 -11.90 -12.64 15.24
CA ILE A 157 -10.57 -12.03 15.20
C ILE A 157 -10.46 -10.76 16.06
N LEU A 158 -11.56 -10.04 16.28
CA LEU A 158 -11.61 -8.82 17.10
C LEU A 158 -11.67 -9.12 18.61
N SER A 159 -12.00 -10.36 18.98
CA SER A 159 -12.11 -10.82 20.37
C SER A 159 -10.92 -11.66 20.83
N ARG A 160 -9.94 -11.93 19.95
CA ARG A 160 -8.77 -12.76 20.26
C ARG A 160 -7.56 -11.90 20.60
N ASP A 161 -6.90 -12.23 21.71
CA ASP A 161 -5.60 -11.66 22.04
C ASP A 161 -4.53 -12.30 21.15
N THR A 162 -3.84 -11.47 20.37
CA THR A 162 -2.85 -11.93 19.41
C THR A 162 -1.63 -11.04 19.50
N SER A 163 -0.54 -11.55 20.07
CA SER A 163 0.77 -10.89 20.10
C SER A 163 1.87 -11.89 19.78
N ILE A 164 2.86 -11.47 19.00
CA ILE A 164 4.08 -12.24 18.71
C ILE A 164 5.28 -11.77 19.56
N SER A 165 5.11 -10.74 20.40
CA SER A 165 6.18 -10.31 21.29
C SER A 165 6.38 -11.29 22.44
N SER A 166 7.64 -11.71 22.64
CA SER A 166 8.05 -12.52 23.79
C SER A 166 8.17 -11.72 25.09
N ASN A 167 8.36 -10.40 24.99
CA ASN A 167 8.63 -9.50 26.12
C ASN A 167 7.46 -8.54 26.42
N ARG A 168 6.25 -8.88 25.95
CA ARG A 168 5.05 -8.07 26.16
C ARG A 168 4.81 -7.83 27.65
N ASP A 169 4.77 -6.56 28.02
CA ASP A 169 4.46 -6.12 29.38
C ASP A 169 2.95 -5.97 29.55
N SER A 170 2.37 -6.74 30.47
CA SER A 170 0.95 -6.66 30.83
C SER A 170 0.52 -5.29 31.36
N ALA A 171 1.42 -4.52 31.98
CA ALA A 171 1.11 -3.21 32.53
C ALA A 171 0.95 -2.13 31.45
N LEU A 172 1.49 -2.36 30.25
CA LEU A 172 1.40 -1.42 29.11
C LEU A 172 0.21 -1.71 28.20
N ILE A 173 -0.56 -2.76 28.45
CA ILE A 173 -1.75 -3.09 27.67
C ILE A 173 -2.86 -2.09 28.01
N LYS A 174 -3.12 -1.15 27.09
CA LYS A 174 -4.15 -0.13 27.24
C LYS A 174 -5.53 -0.56 26.71
N HIS A 175 -5.58 -1.57 25.85
CA HIS A 175 -6.81 -2.01 25.19
C HIS A 175 -7.54 -3.13 25.93
N ARG A 176 -8.86 -3.16 25.76
CA ARG A 176 -9.73 -4.27 26.16
C ARG A 176 -10.42 -4.83 24.92
N LEU A 177 -10.17 -6.11 24.64
CA LEU A 177 -10.77 -6.85 23.52
C LEU A 177 -12.31 -6.75 23.54
N LEU A 178 -12.93 -6.93 22.38
CA LEU A 178 -14.39 -6.95 22.28
C LEU A 178 -14.94 -8.26 22.84
N ASP A 179 -15.95 -8.15 23.69
CA ASP A 179 -16.79 -9.28 24.05
C ASP A 179 -17.75 -9.62 22.89
N VAL A 180 -18.32 -10.83 22.87
CA VAL A 180 -19.14 -11.32 21.75
C VAL A 180 -20.39 -10.45 21.53
N ASP A 181 -20.93 -9.88 22.59
CA ASP A 181 -22.06 -8.96 22.59
C ASP A 181 -21.68 -7.54 22.13
N GLU A 182 -20.39 -7.19 22.15
CA GLU A 182 -19.84 -5.91 21.68
C GLU A 182 -19.37 -5.95 20.22
N LEU A 183 -19.51 -7.09 19.53
CA LEU A 183 -19.07 -7.21 18.15
C LEU A 183 -19.76 -6.16 17.24
N PRO A 184 -19.00 -5.56 16.31
CA PRO A 184 -19.47 -4.45 15.51
C PRO A 184 -20.62 -4.85 14.58
N LYS A 185 -21.59 -3.95 14.46
CA LYS A 185 -22.72 -4.05 13.54
C LYS A 185 -22.65 -2.92 12.51
N PRO A 186 -23.41 -3.01 11.41
CA PRO A 186 -23.52 -1.90 10.47
C PRO A 186 -23.94 -0.61 11.18
N GLY A 187 -23.18 0.47 10.98
CA GLY A 187 -23.36 1.76 11.64
C GLY A 187 -22.66 1.91 12.99
N SER A 188 -21.98 0.89 13.52
CA SER A 188 -21.18 1.01 14.74
C SER A 188 -20.07 2.06 14.57
N LEU A 189 -20.02 3.04 15.47
CA LEU A 189 -18.99 4.08 15.48
C LEU A 189 -17.69 3.53 16.10
N VAL A 190 -16.58 3.77 15.43
CA VAL A 190 -15.23 3.48 15.94
C VAL A 190 -14.33 4.68 15.68
N ALA A 191 -13.48 5.04 16.63
CA ALA A 191 -12.46 6.05 16.42
C ALA A 191 -11.12 5.40 16.13
N ILE A 192 -10.37 5.90 15.15
CA ILE A 192 -9.11 5.32 14.70
C ILE A 192 -8.04 6.39 14.53
N ASP A 193 -6.81 6.02 14.87
CA ASP A 193 -5.60 6.75 14.52
C ASP A 193 -4.46 5.76 14.27
N ALA A 194 -3.50 6.14 13.44
CA ALA A 194 -2.40 5.29 13.02
C ALA A 194 -1.08 6.04 12.91
N GLU A 195 -0.01 5.39 13.37
CA GLU A 195 1.34 5.91 13.35
C GLU A 195 2.19 5.20 12.31
N PHE A 196 3.13 5.95 11.72
CA PHE A 196 3.95 5.47 10.62
C PHE A 196 5.44 5.68 10.86
N VAL A 197 6.24 4.78 10.30
CA VAL A 197 7.70 4.89 10.25
C VAL A 197 8.17 5.03 8.80
N SER A 198 9.31 5.68 8.59
CA SER A 198 9.92 5.84 7.28
C SER A 198 10.82 4.65 6.95
N MET A 199 10.45 3.93 5.89
CA MET A 199 11.24 2.82 5.35
C MET A 199 12.21 3.26 4.27
N GLN A 200 11.99 4.46 3.69
CA GLN A 200 12.81 5.02 2.64
C GLN A 200 12.61 6.54 2.54
N GLN A 201 13.71 7.28 2.46
CA GLN A 201 13.68 8.74 2.26
C GLN A 201 13.47 9.13 0.78
N GLU A 202 12.89 10.31 0.57
CA GLU A 202 12.75 10.90 -0.77
C GLU A 202 14.12 11.30 -1.32
N GLU A 203 14.47 10.79 -2.50
CA GLU A 203 15.67 11.20 -3.23
C GLU A 203 15.28 12.07 -4.41
N THR A 204 15.84 13.29 -4.50
CA THR A 204 15.50 14.25 -5.56
C THR A 204 16.74 14.76 -6.27
N GLU A 205 16.66 14.74 -7.59
CA GLU A 205 17.64 15.36 -8.47
C GLU A 205 17.20 16.78 -8.80
N PHE A 206 18.09 17.74 -8.57
CA PHE A 206 17.92 19.12 -9.01
C PHE A 206 18.64 19.30 -10.33
N ARG A 207 17.90 19.66 -11.36
CA ARG A 207 18.48 20.02 -12.65
C ARG A 207 18.95 21.48 -12.63
N SER A 208 19.89 21.80 -13.52
CA SER A 208 20.43 23.16 -13.67
C SER A 208 19.38 24.21 -14.08
N ASP A 209 18.21 23.78 -14.57
CA ASP A 209 17.06 24.62 -14.87
C ASP A 209 16.14 24.88 -13.65
N GLY A 210 16.50 24.38 -12.47
CA GLY A 210 15.70 24.47 -11.25
C GLY A 210 14.58 23.43 -11.14
N ALA A 211 14.42 22.54 -12.12
CA ALA A 211 13.42 21.47 -12.05
C ALA A 211 13.84 20.40 -11.03
N LYS A 212 12.96 20.15 -10.06
CA LYS A 212 13.09 19.07 -9.08
C LYS A 212 12.49 17.80 -9.67
N LYS A 213 13.30 16.76 -9.85
CA LYS A 213 12.83 15.44 -10.27
C LYS A 213 12.99 14.46 -9.12
N VAL A 214 11.87 13.93 -8.62
CA VAL A 214 11.88 12.85 -7.62
C VAL A 214 12.41 11.59 -8.29
N LEU A 215 13.58 11.12 -7.85
CA LEU A 215 14.18 9.87 -8.30
C LEU A 215 13.56 8.68 -7.57
N ARG A 216 13.36 8.83 -6.26
CA ARG A 216 12.64 7.86 -5.45
C ARG A 216 11.72 8.56 -4.46
N PRO A 217 10.44 8.18 -4.41
CA PRO A 217 9.50 8.73 -3.43
C PRO A 217 9.83 8.22 -2.02
N ALA A 218 9.44 8.98 -1.00
CA ALA A 218 9.42 8.49 0.36
C ALA A 218 8.43 7.32 0.50
N ARG A 219 8.79 6.32 1.30
CA ARG A 219 7.92 5.18 1.61
C ARG A 219 7.74 5.08 3.11
N LEU A 220 6.49 5.26 3.55
CA LEU A 220 6.07 5.05 4.93
C LEU A 220 5.49 3.64 5.09
N SER A 221 5.61 3.10 6.30
CA SER A 221 4.96 1.84 6.69
C SER A 221 4.17 2.07 7.98
N LEU A 222 3.03 1.39 8.09
CA LEU A 222 2.24 1.35 9.32
C LEU A 222 3.08 0.73 10.46
N ALA A 223 3.09 1.41 11.60
CA ALA A 223 3.91 1.06 12.76
C ALA A 223 3.08 0.82 14.03
N ARG A 224 2.01 1.58 14.22
CA ARG A 224 1.01 1.34 15.28
C ARG A 224 -0.36 1.75 14.78
N VAL A 225 -1.40 1.06 15.25
CA VAL A 225 -2.79 1.48 15.01
C VAL A 225 -3.59 1.28 16.29
N SER A 226 -4.40 2.28 16.62
CA SER A 226 -5.31 2.23 17.76
C SER A 226 -6.73 2.45 17.28
N VAL A 227 -7.65 1.59 17.72
CA VAL A 227 -9.08 1.68 17.43
C VAL A 227 -9.87 1.64 18.73
N LEU A 228 -10.70 2.65 18.93
CA LEU A 228 -11.47 2.89 20.14
C LEU A 228 -12.97 2.71 19.86
N ARG A 229 -13.70 2.24 20.88
CA ARG A 229 -15.16 2.19 20.85
C ARG A 229 -15.70 3.63 20.71
N GLY A 230 -16.53 3.90 19.71
CA GLY A 230 -17.09 5.24 19.48
C GLY A 230 -18.35 5.55 20.29
N ALA A 231 -19.01 4.55 20.89
CA ALA A 231 -20.27 4.75 21.61
C ALA A 231 -20.43 3.74 22.76
N GLY A 232 -21.47 3.96 23.58
CA GLY A 232 -21.86 3.06 24.67
C GLY A 232 -21.06 3.26 25.97
N PRO A 233 -21.22 2.35 26.95
CA PRO A 233 -20.62 2.48 28.28
C PRO A 233 -19.09 2.52 28.30
N HIS A 234 -18.46 2.01 27.24
CA HIS A 234 -17.01 1.94 27.07
C HIS A 234 -16.50 2.85 25.95
N ALA A 235 -17.27 3.89 25.57
CA ALA A 235 -16.84 4.89 24.60
C ALA A 235 -15.46 5.47 24.96
N GLY A 236 -14.58 5.62 23.96
CA GLY A 236 -13.20 6.10 24.13
C GLY A 236 -12.22 5.05 24.69
N MET A 237 -12.66 3.82 24.95
CA MET A 237 -11.78 2.71 25.36
C MET A 237 -11.26 1.95 24.13
N PRO A 238 -9.92 1.79 23.99
CA PRO A 238 -9.35 1.06 22.87
C PRO A 238 -9.68 -0.43 22.95
N PHE A 239 -9.99 -1.04 21.81
CA PHE A 239 -10.09 -2.49 21.65
C PHE A 239 -9.04 -3.05 20.68
N ILE A 240 -8.41 -2.17 19.89
CA ILE A 240 -7.18 -2.45 19.15
C ILE A 240 -6.17 -1.40 19.59
N ASP A 241 -4.97 -1.85 19.96
CA ASP A 241 -3.78 -1.01 20.16
C ASP A 241 -2.58 -1.88 19.83
N ASP A 242 -2.37 -2.07 18.54
CA ASP A 242 -1.42 -3.02 17.98
C ASP A 242 -0.20 -2.27 17.44
N HIS A 243 0.99 -2.67 17.86
CA HIS A 243 2.23 -2.33 17.17
C HIS A 243 2.45 -3.33 16.04
N ILE A 244 2.94 -2.87 14.89
CA ILE A 244 3.05 -3.68 13.69
C ILE A 244 4.50 -4.13 13.51
N HIS A 245 4.71 -5.44 13.53
CA HIS A 245 6.01 -6.00 13.21
C HIS A 245 6.38 -5.76 11.74
N THR A 246 7.62 -5.33 11.53
CA THR A 246 8.25 -5.25 10.20
C THR A 246 9.60 -5.96 10.22
N SER A 247 9.89 -6.72 9.17
CA SER A 247 11.20 -7.35 8.93
C SER A 247 12.12 -6.47 8.08
N GLU A 248 11.59 -5.40 7.51
CA GLU A 248 12.35 -4.45 6.70
C GLU A 248 13.07 -3.44 7.58
N ILE A 249 14.21 -2.92 7.09
CA ILE A 249 14.99 -1.92 7.81
C ILE A 249 14.23 -0.59 7.84
N ILE A 250 14.01 -0.08 9.05
CA ILE A 250 13.44 1.25 9.28
C ILE A 250 14.58 2.27 9.15
N VAL A 251 14.39 3.26 8.30
CA VAL A 251 15.37 4.34 8.08
C VAL A 251 15.20 5.43 9.12
N ASP A 252 13.95 5.78 9.44
CA ASP A 252 13.63 6.78 10.45
C ASP A 252 12.32 6.40 11.15
N TYR A 253 12.33 6.38 12.48
CA TYR A 253 11.16 6.05 13.29
C TYR A 253 10.17 7.21 13.38
N LEU A 254 10.59 8.43 13.05
CA LEU A 254 9.76 9.64 13.18
C LEU A 254 9.20 9.80 14.60
N THR A 255 9.99 9.44 15.63
CA THR A 255 9.52 9.26 17.03
C THR A 255 8.76 10.47 17.60
N GLU A 256 9.12 11.69 17.20
CA GLU A 256 8.38 12.90 17.58
C GLU A 256 6.91 12.85 17.13
N PHE A 257 6.68 12.34 15.92
CA PHE A 257 5.37 12.27 15.28
C PHE A 257 4.69 10.91 15.39
N SER A 258 5.42 9.85 15.73
CA SER A 258 4.90 8.47 15.77
C SER A 258 4.84 7.85 17.16
N GLY A 259 5.62 8.40 18.11
CA GLY A 259 5.85 7.79 19.42
C GLY A 259 6.66 6.48 19.40
N ILE A 260 7.03 5.96 18.23
CA ILE A 260 7.71 4.66 18.08
C ILE A 260 9.22 4.81 18.30
N LYS A 261 9.79 3.89 19.07
CA LYS A 261 11.21 3.81 19.39
C LYS A 261 11.85 2.54 18.84
N PHE A 262 13.18 2.54 18.79
CA PHE A 262 13.96 1.36 18.45
C PHE A 262 13.62 0.19 19.40
N GLY A 263 13.31 -0.97 18.83
CA GLY A 263 12.93 -2.18 19.58
C GLY A 263 11.42 -2.39 19.72
N ASP A 264 10.60 -1.34 19.57
CA ASP A 264 9.15 -1.44 19.76
C ASP A 264 8.47 -2.35 18.72
N LEU A 265 9.07 -2.51 17.54
CA LEU A 265 8.55 -3.32 16.44
C LEU A 265 9.28 -4.68 16.27
N ASP A 266 10.15 -5.03 17.22
CA ASP A 266 10.93 -6.26 17.23
C ASP A 266 10.30 -7.34 18.14
N PRO A 267 10.05 -8.58 17.67
CA PRO A 267 9.41 -9.62 18.48
C PRO A 267 10.16 -10.05 19.74
N SER A 268 11.47 -9.83 19.78
CA SER A 268 12.33 -10.17 20.91
C SER A 268 12.54 -9.01 21.88
N LEU A 269 12.23 -7.77 21.51
CA LEU A 269 12.47 -6.60 22.36
C LEU A 269 11.19 -5.86 22.76
N SER A 270 10.15 -5.91 21.92
CA SER A 270 8.97 -5.07 22.07
C SER A 270 8.25 -5.33 23.40
N PRO A 271 8.01 -4.31 24.23
CA PRO A 271 7.20 -4.47 25.43
C PRO A 271 5.68 -4.38 25.12
N TYR A 272 5.30 -4.12 23.87
CA TYR A 272 3.91 -3.86 23.49
C TYR A 272 3.21 -5.08 22.87
N THR A 273 1.91 -4.93 22.61
CA THR A 273 1.15 -5.87 21.78
C THR A 273 1.66 -5.76 20.35
N LEU A 274 2.55 -6.68 19.96
CA LEU A 274 3.16 -6.69 18.65
C LEU A 274 2.46 -7.70 17.76
N THR A 275 1.99 -7.27 16.60
CA THR A 275 1.14 -8.06 15.71
C THR A 275 1.69 -8.04 14.27
N PRO A 276 1.64 -9.16 13.52
CA PRO A 276 1.97 -9.14 12.10
C PRO A 276 1.02 -8.25 11.30
N LEU A 277 1.56 -7.50 10.33
CA LEU A 277 0.80 -6.59 9.47
C LEU A 277 -0.48 -7.23 8.88
N LYS A 278 -0.38 -8.46 8.36
CA LYS A 278 -1.51 -9.18 7.76
C LYS A 278 -2.68 -9.41 8.73
N LEU A 279 -2.40 -9.58 10.02
CA LEU A 279 -3.45 -9.79 11.02
C LEU A 279 -4.16 -8.47 11.35
N VAL A 280 -3.41 -7.38 11.50
CA VAL A 280 -3.97 -6.03 11.68
C VAL A 280 -4.86 -5.66 10.49
N TYR A 281 -4.42 -5.93 9.25
CA TYR A 281 -5.25 -5.74 8.06
C TYR A 281 -6.57 -6.49 8.14
N LYS A 282 -6.57 -7.75 8.61
CA LYS A 282 -7.81 -8.52 8.75
C LYS A 282 -8.73 -7.94 9.81
N LYS A 283 -8.20 -7.43 10.93
CA LYS A 283 -8.99 -6.71 11.94
C LYS A 283 -9.65 -5.46 11.35
N LEU A 284 -8.86 -4.59 10.70
CA LEU A 284 -9.37 -3.37 10.06
C LEU A 284 -10.37 -3.68 8.93
N ARG A 285 -10.06 -4.66 8.09
CA ARG A 285 -10.94 -5.10 7.00
C ARG A 285 -12.25 -5.66 7.54
N CYS A 286 -12.21 -6.42 8.63
CA CYS A 286 -13.41 -6.89 9.31
C CYS A 286 -14.28 -5.72 9.78
N LEU A 287 -13.70 -4.65 10.33
CA LEU A 287 -14.47 -3.45 10.73
C LEU A 287 -15.13 -2.77 9.52
N VAL A 288 -14.40 -2.64 8.40
CA VAL A 288 -14.94 -2.07 7.15
C VAL A 288 -16.10 -2.92 6.62
N ASP A 289 -15.89 -4.23 6.46
CA ASP A 289 -16.90 -5.15 5.92
C ASP A 289 -18.12 -5.28 6.85
N SER A 290 -17.94 -5.11 8.17
CA SER A 290 -19.04 -5.06 9.15
C SER A 290 -19.88 -3.78 9.07
N GLY A 291 -19.52 -2.81 8.23
CA GLY A 291 -20.26 -1.56 8.08
C GLY A 291 -19.97 -0.53 9.18
N CYS A 292 -18.83 -0.60 9.87
CA CYS A 292 -18.44 0.40 10.88
C CYS A 292 -18.23 1.78 10.25
N ILE A 293 -18.47 2.84 11.02
CA ILE A 293 -18.16 4.21 10.65
C ILE A 293 -16.91 4.65 11.43
N PHE A 294 -15.87 5.06 10.71
CA PHE A 294 -14.58 5.45 11.23
C PHE A 294 -14.53 6.96 11.48
N ILE A 295 -14.28 7.34 12.72
CA ILE A 295 -14.06 8.71 13.17
C ILE A 295 -12.56 8.92 13.37
N GLY A 296 -12.02 10.04 12.89
CA GLY A 296 -10.60 10.36 13.06
C GLY A 296 -10.26 11.76 12.56
N HIS A 297 -8.97 12.05 12.36
CA HIS A 297 -8.49 13.35 11.92
C HIS A 297 -7.45 13.21 10.81
N GLY A 298 -7.82 13.51 9.56
CA GLY A 298 -6.93 13.38 8.40
C GLY A 298 -6.85 11.95 7.83
N LEU A 299 -7.89 11.14 8.01
CA LEU A 299 -7.93 9.70 7.73
C LEU A 299 -7.64 9.33 6.27
N SER A 300 -7.83 10.25 5.31
CA SER A 300 -7.54 10.00 3.90
C SER A 300 -6.07 9.62 3.68
N LYS A 301 -5.13 10.27 4.39
CA LYS A 301 -3.70 9.93 4.31
C LYS A 301 -3.44 8.58 4.98
N ASP A 302 -4.08 8.33 6.11
CA ASP A 302 -3.84 7.13 6.90
C ASP A 302 -4.33 5.89 6.17
N PHE A 303 -5.57 5.89 5.67
CA PHE A 303 -6.11 4.78 4.86
C PHE A 303 -5.30 4.52 3.60
N ARG A 304 -4.73 5.56 3.00
CA ARG A 304 -3.82 5.41 1.85
C ARG A 304 -2.52 4.71 2.24
N ILE A 305 -1.89 5.07 3.35
CA ILE A 305 -0.63 4.43 3.80
C ILE A 305 -0.91 3.03 4.35
N ILE A 306 -2.01 2.86 5.09
CA ILE A 306 -2.55 1.57 5.50
C ILE A 306 -2.92 0.76 4.25
N ASN A 307 -3.13 1.34 3.06
CA ASN A 307 -3.54 0.60 1.86
C ASN A 307 -4.86 -0.18 2.07
N ILE A 308 -5.85 0.50 2.65
CA ILE A 308 -7.21 0.03 2.79
C ILE A 308 -8.17 1.07 2.18
N PHE A 309 -9.14 0.61 1.40
CA PHE A 309 -10.21 1.47 0.91
C PHE A 309 -11.38 1.40 1.89
N VAL A 310 -11.74 2.55 2.47
CA VAL A 310 -12.93 2.71 3.29
C VAL A 310 -13.94 3.54 2.48
N PRO A 311 -15.16 3.03 2.24
CA PRO A 311 -16.22 3.78 1.58
C PRO A 311 -16.45 5.16 2.23
N PRO A 312 -16.66 6.24 1.45
CA PRO A 312 -16.79 7.59 2.00
C PRO A 312 -17.93 7.77 3.02
N ASP A 313 -19.00 7.00 2.88
CA ASP A 313 -20.15 6.97 3.82
C ASP A 313 -19.80 6.35 5.18
N GLN A 314 -18.71 5.60 5.25
CA GLN A 314 -18.16 5.03 6.48
C GLN A 314 -17.05 5.90 7.10
N VAL A 315 -16.84 7.13 6.63
CA VAL A 315 -15.76 8.01 7.13
C VAL A 315 -16.33 9.32 7.66
N ILE A 316 -16.01 9.61 8.91
CA ILE A 316 -16.23 10.90 9.56
C ILE A 316 -14.86 11.49 9.88
N ASP A 317 -14.37 12.35 8.99
CA ASP A 317 -13.08 13.01 9.19
C ASP A 317 -13.28 14.39 9.85
N THR A 318 -12.84 14.52 11.10
CA THR A 318 -12.94 15.78 11.85
C THR A 318 -12.20 16.93 11.18
N VAL A 319 -11.15 16.67 10.39
CA VAL A 319 -10.47 17.74 9.65
C VAL A 319 -11.39 18.38 8.62
N ASP A 320 -12.31 17.60 8.05
CA ASP A 320 -13.26 18.05 7.05
C ASP A 320 -14.53 18.64 7.69
N LEU A 321 -14.92 18.19 8.90
CA LEU A 321 -15.99 18.80 9.69
C LEU A 321 -15.66 20.26 10.03
N TYR A 322 -14.43 20.53 10.52
CA TYR A 322 -13.98 21.87 10.89
C TYR A 322 -13.32 22.64 9.71
N PHE A 323 -13.68 22.33 8.46
CA PHE A 323 -13.08 22.93 7.27
C PHE A 323 -13.95 24.01 6.60
N ILE A 324 -13.41 25.22 6.44
CA ILE A 324 -14.02 26.28 5.62
C ILE A 324 -13.39 26.29 4.23
N LYS A 325 -14.13 25.84 3.20
CA LYS A 325 -13.68 25.82 1.79
C LYS A 325 -13.14 27.16 1.30
N ALA A 326 -13.75 28.28 1.68
CA ALA A 326 -13.29 29.61 1.27
C ALA A 326 -11.89 29.98 1.81
N ARG A 327 -11.44 29.34 2.90
CA ARG A 327 -10.17 29.67 3.57
C ARG A 327 -9.02 28.73 3.22
N GLN A 328 -9.32 27.58 2.59
CA GLN A 328 -8.33 26.61 2.08
C GLN A 328 -7.27 26.18 3.11
N ARG A 329 -7.57 26.26 4.42
CA ARG A 329 -6.65 25.87 5.50
C ARG A 329 -7.30 24.82 6.38
N ARG A 330 -6.70 23.62 6.42
CA ARG A 330 -7.05 22.58 7.39
C ARG A 330 -6.42 22.89 8.74
N LEU A 331 -7.16 22.66 9.82
CA LEU A 331 -6.74 22.89 11.19
C LEU A 331 -6.15 21.61 11.77
N SER A 332 -5.11 21.72 12.60
CA SER A 332 -4.49 20.55 13.24
C SER A 332 -5.33 20.05 14.41
N LEU A 333 -5.24 18.75 14.68
CA LEU A 333 -5.88 18.12 15.84
C LEU A 333 -5.47 18.80 17.15
N ARG A 334 -4.18 19.10 17.32
CA ARG A 334 -3.65 19.79 18.50
C ARG A 334 -4.30 21.15 18.74
N PHE A 335 -4.50 21.95 17.69
CA PHE A 335 -5.14 23.26 17.81
C PHE A 335 -6.63 23.12 18.16
N LEU A 336 -7.34 22.21 17.49
CA LEU A 336 -8.76 21.97 17.75
C LEU A 336 -8.99 21.43 19.16
N SER A 337 -8.17 20.50 19.62
CA SER A 337 -8.26 19.92 20.97
C SER A 337 -8.01 20.98 22.04
N TRP A 338 -7.01 21.85 21.84
CA TRP A 338 -6.77 22.96 22.74
C TRP A 338 -7.93 23.95 22.79
N TYR A 339 -8.44 24.35 21.62
CA TYR A 339 -9.45 25.41 21.55
C TYR A 339 -10.85 24.95 21.97
N ILE A 340 -11.26 23.76 21.53
CA ILE A 340 -12.63 23.24 21.73
C ILE A 340 -12.71 22.43 23.02
N LEU A 341 -11.75 21.53 23.26
CA LEU A 341 -11.78 20.63 24.41
C LEU A 341 -11.05 21.21 25.62
N GLY A 342 -10.21 22.23 25.43
CA GLY A 342 -9.36 22.77 26.49
C GLY A 342 -8.19 21.86 26.85
N GLU A 343 -7.84 20.90 25.99
CA GLU A 343 -6.86 19.85 26.25
C GLU A 343 -5.57 20.09 25.46
N HIS A 344 -4.42 19.94 26.12
CA HIS A 344 -3.11 19.94 25.46
C HIS A 344 -2.69 18.49 25.19
N ILE A 345 -2.76 18.10 23.91
CA ILE A 345 -2.34 16.79 23.42
C ILE A 345 -0.98 16.88 22.71
N GLN A 346 -0.34 15.74 22.45
CA GLN A 346 0.91 15.67 21.69
C GLN A 346 2.02 16.56 22.31
N THR A 347 2.16 16.56 23.63
CA THR A 347 3.09 17.46 24.35
C THR A 347 4.55 17.07 24.17
N ASP A 348 4.86 15.77 24.18
CA ASP A 348 6.22 15.23 24.03
C ASP A 348 6.34 14.41 22.73
N THR A 349 5.50 13.38 22.59
CA THR A 349 5.40 12.53 21.41
C THR A 349 3.93 12.25 21.12
N HIS A 350 3.60 11.89 19.88
CA HIS A 350 2.25 11.45 19.53
C HIS A 350 1.91 10.12 20.22
N ASP A 351 0.64 9.96 20.60
CA ASP A 351 0.04 8.70 21.06
C ASP A 351 -1.30 8.50 20.33
N SER A 352 -1.31 7.63 19.32
CA SER A 352 -2.53 7.26 18.59
C SER A 352 -3.80 7.01 19.44
N ILE A 353 -3.72 6.53 20.68
CA ILE A 353 -4.91 6.42 21.55
C ILE A 353 -5.43 7.80 21.96
N GLU A 354 -4.54 8.72 22.35
CA GLU A 354 -4.88 10.10 22.70
C GLU A 354 -5.48 10.83 21.49
N ASP A 355 -4.88 10.64 20.31
CA ASP A 355 -5.29 11.31 19.07
C ASP A 355 -6.66 10.80 18.60
N ALA A 356 -6.88 9.48 18.56
CA ALA A 356 -8.18 8.89 18.23
C ALA A 356 -9.28 9.31 19.21
N ARG A 357 -8.96 9.40 20.51
CA ARG A 357 -9.90 9.87 21.53
C ARG A 357 -10.25 11.34 21.36
N SER A 358 -9.26 12.17 21.04
CA SER A 358 -9.46 13.60 20.80
C SER A 358 -10.33 13.83 19.58
N ALA A 359 -10.10 13.08 18.50
CA ALA A 359 -10.96 13.11 17.31
C ALA A 359 -12.41 12.68 17.63
N LEU A 360 -12.60 11.64 18.45
CA LEU A 360 -13.94 11.22 18.90
C LEU A 360 -14.65 12.35 19.67
N ARG A 361 -13.96 12.97 20.63
CA ARG A 361 -14.50 14.09 21.42
C ARG A 361 -14.81 15.32 20.58
N LEU A 362 -13.99 15.61 19.56
CA LEU A 362 -14.25 16.69 18.61
C LEU A 362 -15.49 16.42 17.76
N TYR A 363 -15.76 15.16 17.42
CA TYR A 363 -17.00 14.77 16.76
C TYR A 363 -18.21 14.91 17.68
N ASP A 364 -18.08 14.52 18.96
CA ASP A 364 -19.14 14.73 19.95
C ASP A 364 -19.47 16.22 20.13
N ALA A 365 -18.44 17.07 20.29
CA ALA A 365 -18.59 18.52 20.37
C ALA A 365 -19.22 19.12 19.10
N TYR A 366 -18.87 18.59 17.92
CA TYR A 366 -19.51 18.98 16.66
C TYR A 366 -21.02 18.72 16.71
N ASN A 367 -21.44 17.53 17.14
CA ASN A 367 -22.85 17.17 17.26
C ASN A 367 -23.59 18.05 18.27
N GLU A 368 -22.95 18.42 19.39
CA GLU A 368 -23.50 19.36 20.37
C GLU A 368 -23.73 20.75 19.75
N PHE A 369 -22.72 21.29 19.05
CA PHE A 369 -22.84 22.61 18.40
C PHE A 369 -23.88 22.64 17.28
N GLU A 370 -24.04 21.55 16.52
CA GLU A 370 -25.08 21.39 15.51
C GLU A 370 -26.48 21.33 16.16
N THR A 371 -26.61 20.59 17.26
CA THR A 371 -27.89 20.47 18.00
C THR A 371 -28.32 21.82 18.57
N GLU A 372 -27.38 22.64 19.04
CA GLU A 372 -27.61 24.00 19.52
C GLU A 372 -27.77 25.03 18.39
N GLY A 373 -27.44 24.68 17.14
CA GLY A 373 -27.49 25.58 15.99
C GLY A 373 -26.43 26.68 16.01
N ILE A 374 -25.31 26.48 16.72
CA ILE A 374 -24.23 27.47 16.90
C ILE A 374 -22.95 27.11 16.15
N PHE A 375 -22.91 25.98 15.45
CA PHE A 375 -21.69 25.46 14.82
C PHE A 375 -21.03 26.47 13.86
N ASP A 376 -21.78 27.08 12.94
CA ASP A 376 -21.23 28.04 11.97
C ASP A 376 -20.54 29.24 12.66
N GLN A 377 -21.13 29.74 13.75
CA GLN A 377 -20.58 30.85 14.53
C GLN A 377 -19.28 30.41 15.23
N LYS A 378 -19.30 29.24 15.86
CA LYS A 378 -18.12 28.66 16.51
C LYS A 378 -17.00 28.38 15.53
N LEU A 379 -17.33 27.88 14.33
CA LEU A 379 -16.35 27.62 13.29
C LEU A 379 -15.64 28.91 12.85
N GLU A 380 -16.36 30.01 12.71
CA GLU A 380 -15.75 31.30 12.41
C GLU A 380 -14.86 31.84 13.54
N GLU A 381 -15.27 31.66 14.81
CA GLU A 381 -14.45 31.97 16.00
C GLU A 381 -13.13 31.17 16.00
N ILE A 382 -13.21 29.86 15.77
CA ILE A 382 -12.06 28.95 15.70
C ILE A 382 -11.02 29.46 14.68
N TYR A 383 -11.46 29.83 13.47
CA TYR A 383 -10.52 30.33 12.46
C TYR A 383 -9.98 31.73 12.78
N LYS A 384 -10.74 32.56 13.49
CA LYS A 384 -10.26 33.88 13.94
C LYS A 384 -9.15 33.71 14.96
N GLU A 385 -9.33 32.80 15.92
CA GLU A 385 -8.34 32.50 16.95
C GLU A 385 -7.13 31.76 16.38
N GLY A 386 -7.32 30.84 15.44
CA GLY A 386 -6.22 30.15 14.76
C GLY A 386 -5.26 31.10 14.03
N ARG A 387 -5.75 32.22 13.50
CA ARG A 387 -4.88 33.27 12.92
C ARG A 387 -4.02 33.99 13.97
N GLN A 388 -4.52 34.15 15.19
CA GLN A 388 -3.79 34.76 16.30
C GLN A 388 -2.78 33.77 16.90
N TYR A 389 -3.20 32.51 17.05
CA TYR A 389 -2.37 31.41 17.56
C TYR A 389 -1.10 31.21 16.71
N VAL A 390 -1.23 31.19 15.39
CA VAL A 390 -0.07 31.06 14.48
C VAL A 390 0.91 32.24 14.62
N ARG A 391 0.42 33.45 14.92
CA ARG A 391 1.29 34.60 15.20
C ARG A 391 2.05 34.44 16.53
N MET A 392 1.48 33.75 17.50
CA MET A 392 2.11 33.49 18.80
C MET A 392 3.15 32.37 18.72
N GLU A 393 2.89 31.26 18.00
CA GLU A 393 3.91 30.23 17.78
C GLU A 393 5.10 30.73 16.95
N GLN A 394 4.91 31.74 16.10
CA GLN A 394 5.99 32.39 15.33
C GLN A 394 6.70 33.54 16.08
N CYS A 395 6.24 33.90 17.29
CA CYS A 395 6.88 34.88 18.16
C CYS A 395 7.15 34.25 19.54
N PRO A 396 8.36 33.72 19.80
CA PRO A 396 8.75 33.40 21.16
C PRO A 396 8.73 34.70 21.97
N LEU A 397 7.84 34.80 22.96
CA LEU A 397 7.81 35.91 23.89
C LEU A 397 9.10 35.92 24.71
N THR A 398 9.85 37.00 24.49
CA THR A 398 10.63 37.77 25.48
C THR A 398 11.72 37.02 26.27
N SER A 399 12.97 37.20 25.81
CA SER A 399 14.14 37.28 26.68
C SER A 399 14.01 38.46 27.65
N ASP A 400 14.45 38.27 28.89
CA ASP A 400 14.57 39.30 29.92
C ASP A 400 15.24 40.60 29.43
N PRO A 401 14.91 41.79 29.99
CA PRO A 401 15.40 43.07 29.48
C PRO A 401 16.86 43.42 29.79
N ASP A 402 17.69 42.50 30.30
CA ASP A 402 18.99 42.85 30.90
C ASP A 402 20.25 42.31 30.19
N ASP A 403 20.16 41.82 28.95
CA ASP A 403 21.39 41.46 28.19
C ASP A 403 21.45 42.09 26.79
N ALA A 404 21.36 43.42 26.75
CA ALA A 404 21.63 44.21 25.56
C ALA A 404 23.12 44.61 25.49
N SER A 405 24.04 43.64 25.35
CA SER A 405 25.38 43.94 24.79
C SER A 405 26.11 42.69 24.27
N LYS A 406 25.78 42.23 23.05
CA LYS A 406 26.73 41.57 22.14
C LYS A 406 26.09 41.38 20.77
N GLY A 407 26.52 42.18 19.80
CA GLY A 407 26.17 42.00 18.40
C GLY A 407 26.74 40.68 17.86
N PHE A 408 25.88 39.85 17.27
CA PHE A 408 26.27 38.60 16.62
C PHE A 408 26.70 38.90 15.17
N LYS A 409 27.98 38.65 14.85
CA LYS A 409 28.47 38.57 13.46
C LYS A 409 28.20 37.16 12.92
N PRO A 410 27.80 36.99 11.65
CA PRO A 410 27.66 35.68 11.05
C PRO A 410 29.03 34.97 10.96
N PRO A 411 29.10 33.64 11.19
CA PRO A 411 30.36 32.91 11.11
C PRO A 411 30.84 32.78 9.65
N ALA A 412 32.14 33.00 9.47
CA ALA A 412 32.83 32.84 8.19
C ALA A 412 33.00 31.35 7.83
N LEU A 413 32.86 31.04 6.54
CA LEU A 413 33.16 29.73 5.96
C LEU A 413 34.63 29.33 6.21
N PRO A 414 34.93 28.06 6.54
CA PRO A 414 36.31 27.60 6.65
C PRO A 414 36.95 27.45 5.26
N SER A 415 38.13 28.01 5.12
CA SER A 415 39.03 27.88 3.96
C SER A 415 39.66 26.48 3.88
N GLU A 416 39.81 25.96 2.67
CA GLU A 416 40.50 24.70 2.35
C GLU A 416 41.96 24.69 2.86
N PRO A 417 42.46 23.56 3.39
CA PRO A 417 43.88 23.39 3.65
C PRO A 417 44.64 22.94 2.40
N THR A 418 45.58 23.77 1.97
CA THR A 418 46.70 23.42 1.09
C THR A 418 47.79 22.72 1.92
N ASP A 419 47.96 21.40 1.74
CA ASP A 419 49.27 20.70 1.66
C ASP A 419 49.10 19.16 1.67
N PRO A 420 50.00 18.40 1.01
CA PRO A 420 49.83 16.97 0.76
C PRO A 420 50.26 16.09 1.96
N PRO A 421 49.61 14.94 2.20
CA PRO A 421 49.96 14.08 3.33
C PRO A 421 51.23 13.25 3.09
N ALA A 422 52.09 13.23 4.11
CA ALA A 422 53.28 12.40 4.22
C ALA A 422 52.94 10.92 4.47
N ALA A 423 53.73 10.02 3.87
CA ALA A 423 53.58 8.58 3.92
C ALA A 423 53.97 7.96 5.28
N LEU A 424 53.21 6.95 5.71
CA LEU A 424 53.55 6.03 6.81
C LEU A 424 53.47 4.57 6.31
N PRO A 425 54.20 3.63 6.96
CA PRO A 425 54.85 2.51 6.29
C PRO A 425 53.97 1.28 6.07
N VAL A 426 54.27 0.58 4.98
CA VAL A 426 53.65 -0.65 4.50
C VAL A 426 54.19 -1.86 5.29
N SER A 427 53.31 -2.61 5.94
CA SER A 427 53.59 -3.97 6.41
C SER A 427 53.24 -4.97 5.31
N THR A 428 54.23 -5.77 4.93
CA THR A 428 54.22 -6.77 3.86
C THR A 428 53.70 -8.12 4.36
N TYR A 429 52.67 -8.67 3.72
CA TYR A 429 52.47 -10.13 3.60
C TYR A 429 52.06 -10.50 2.16
N PRO A 430 52.47 -11.67 1.66
CA PRO A 430 52.72 -11.88 0.24
C PRO A 430 51.49 -12.26 -0.59
N PHE A 431 51.45 -11.70 -1.78
CA PHE A 431 50.49 -11.98 -2.85
C PHE A 431 50.87 -13.29 -3.56
N THR A 432 49.95 -14.25 -3.63
CA THR A 432 50.04 -15.38 -4.58
C THR A 432 49.04 -15.13 -5.70
N GLN A 433 49.51 -15.14 -6.94
CA GLN A 433 48.71 -14.95 -8.14
C GLN A 433 47.69 -16.08 -8.31
N ALA A 434 46.42 -15.73 -8.49
CA ALA A 434 45.41 -16.64 -9.03
C ALA A 434 44.60 -15.93 -10.12
N THR A 435 44.48 -16.64 -11.24
CA THR A 435 43.94 -16.26 -12.53
C THR A 435 42.42 -16.03 -12.51
N ARG A 436 41.95 -15.12 -13.37
CA ARG A 436 40.53 -14.86 -13.65
C ARG A 436 39.83 -16.15 -14.10
N SER A 437 38.77 -16.54 -13.37
CA SER A 437 37.75 -17.49 -13.83
C SER A 437 36.36 -16.93 -13.58
N HIS A 438 35.46 -17.16 -14.54
CA HIS A 438 34.07 -16.69 -14.57
C HIS A 438 33.19 -17.27 -13.44
N PRO A 439 32.12 -16.57 -13.02
CA PRO A 439 31.21 -17.06 -11.99
C PRO A 439 30.35 -18.24 -12.50
N PRO A 440 30.02 -19.23 -11.63
CA PRO A 440 29.26 -20.41 -12.01
C PRO A 440 27.75 -20.12 -12.11
N ARG A 441 27.13 -20.73 -13.12
CA ARG A 441 25.67 -20.87 -13.22
C ARG A 441 25.16 -21.79 -12.11
N PHE A 442 24.22 -21.31 -11.32
CA PHE A 442 23.39 -22.14 -10.45
C PHE A 442 22.52 -23.05 -11.33
N GLN A 443 22.72 -24.36 -11.22
CA GLN A 443 21.77 -25.39 -11.68
C GLN A 443 21.01 -25.90 -10.45
N ASN A 444 19.68 -25.80 -10.50
CA ASN A 444 18.78 -26.47 -9.57
C ASN A 444 19.04 -27.98 -9.62
N ARG A 445 19.21 -28.59 -8.43
CA ARG A 445 19.09 -30.03 -8.25
C ARG A 445 17.61 -30.39 -8.14
N TYR A 446 17.31 -31.54 -8.73
CA TYR A 446 16.04 -32.26 -8.82
C TYR A 446 15.22 -32.31 -7.54
#